data_AF-A0A972LJM6-F1
#
_entry.id   AF-A0A972LJM6-F1
#
_cell.length_a   1.000
_cell.length_b   1.000
_cell.length_c   1.000
_cell.angle_alpha   90.00
_cell.angle_beta   90.00
_cell.angle_gamma   90.00
#
_symmetry.space_group_name_H-M   'P 1'
#
loop_
_entity.id
_entity.type
_entity.pdbx_description
1 polymer ?
#
loop_
_entity_poly.entity_id
_entity_poly.type
_entity_poly.pdbx_seq_one_letter_code
_entity_poly.pdbx_strand_id
1 'polypeptide(L)'
;MRVILASDHAGFDCKSQILRYLSENQIETVDLGTDGDSSVDYPDYALKAASRISEGLDDHGILICGTGIGMSIVANKLPGVRAALCHNLETAEASRRHNDANVLILGARVLDLDVALSIVTLWLKTPFEGGRHQRRLDKLQEIERALKSSNINQANHDSSPIRKIKVEKGIPLKKFDPAVETAITQETEREDKKIVLIASENVVSRAVQEAQGSLLTNKYAEGYPGKRYYGGCEYVDVIETLAIARAKEIFGAEHVNVQAHSGSQANMGVYFSVLKPGDKIMGMSLAHGGHLTHGFKVNFSGKLYETTSYGVEKETGRINYDDAAKQAEAERPKMIVVGASAYSRTLDFERFREIADSVGAYLMVDMAHIAGLVAAKVHPSPVPYADFVTTTTHKTLRGPRGGMILCKEQFAKGVDKSVFPGIQGGPLMHVIAAKAVAFKEALSEDFVRYQQQIVKNAAALAESLISKGYQIVSGGTDTHLMLVDLTEQGITGKEADEALDTAGITVNKNAVPFDQRPPVHASGIRLGTPIVTTRGMKESEMTEIASLIDTVLKNRKDADVLKQVQTQAEALCKRFPFTR
;
A
#
# COMPACT_ATOMS: atom_id res chain seq x y z
N MET A 1 -20.12 -20.65 -54.70
CA MET A 1 -19.98 -20.56 -53.24
C MET A 1 -19.42 -21.88 -52.76
N ARG A 2 -18.18 -21.86 -52.29
CA ARG A 2 -17.45 -23.02 -51.82
C ARG A 2 -17.37 -22.98 -50.29
N VAL A 3 -17.84 -24.05 -49.65
CA VAL A 3 -17.98 -24.13 -48.19
C VAL A 3 -16.99 -25.12 -47.61
N ILE A 4 -16.16 -24.68 -46.68
CA ILE A 4 -15.20 -25.55 -46.00
C ILE A 4 -15.77 -26.07 -44.69
N LEU A 5 -15.56 -27.35 -44.41
CA LEU A 5 -16.01 -27.99 -43.18
C LEU A 5 -14.83 -28.58 -42.43
N ALA A 6 -14.83 -28.40 -41.11
CA ALA A 6 -13.85 -29.05 -40.25
C ALA A 6 -14.45 -29.37 -38.89
N SER A 7 -14.07 -30.51 -38.34
CA SER A 7 -14.46 -30.90 -36.98
C SER A 7 -13.31 -31.58 -36.25
N ASP A 8 -13.36 -31.51 -34.92
CA ASP A 8 -12.69 -32.51 -34.08
C ASP A 8 -13.53 -33.79 -34.04
N HIS A 9 -13.06 -34.75 -33.26
CA HIS A 9 -13.73 -36.03 -33.05
C HIS A 9 -15.14 -35.91 -32.47
N ALA A 10 -15.38 -34.91 -31.62
CA ALA A 10 -16.69 -34.68 -31.02
C ALA A 10 -17.71 -34.10 -32.02
N GLY A 11 -17.25 -33.47 -33.10
CA GLY A 11 -18.10 -32.94 -34.17
C GLY A 11 -18.23 -33.83 -35.41
N PHE A 12 -17.56 -34.99 -35.45
CA PHE A 12 -17.43 -35.83 -36.64
C PHE A 12 -18.77 -36.26 -37.25
N ASP A 13 -19.70 -36.77 -36.43
CA ASP A 13 -21.01 -37.23 -36.93
C ASP A 13 -21.83 -36.07 -37.50
N CYS A 14 -21.87 -34.95 -36.78
CA CYS A 14 -22.59 -33.75 -37.22
C CYS A 14 -22.01 -33.20 -38.52
N LYS A 15 -20.67 -33.15 -38.65
CA LYS A 15 -19.96 -32.77 -39.88
C LYS A 15 -20.36 -33.66 -41.05
N SER A 16 -20.34 -34.98 -40.85
CA SER A 16 -20.68 -35.96 -41.89
C SER A 16 -22.11 -35.79 -42.41
N GLN A 17 -23.07 -35.52 -41.52
CA GLN A 17 -24.46 -35.25 -41.91
C GLN A 17 -24.61 -33.93 -42.67
N ILE A 18 -23.92 -32.87 -42.23
CA ILE A 18 -23.93 -31.58 -42.94
C ILE A 18 -23.26 -31.70 -44.32
N LEU A 19 -22.14 -32.42 -44.44
CA LEU A 19 -21.49 -32.69 -45.73
C LEU A 19 -22.45 -33.35 -46.71
N ARG A 20 -23.17 -34.38 -46.26
CA ARG A 20 -24.20 -35.05 -47.06
C ARG A 20 -25.31 -34.08 -47.48
N TYR A 21 -25.85 -33.32 -46.52
CA TYR A 21 -26.89 -32.32 -46.78
C TYR A 21 -26.45 -31.28 -47.82
N LEU A 22 -25.24 -30.74 -47.69
CA LEU A 22 -24.70 -29.74 -48.63
C LEU A 22 -24.47 -30.33 -50.02
N SER A 23 -24.00 -31.58 -50.09
CA SER A 23 -23.84 -32.32 -51.36
C SER A 23 -25.20 -32.54 -52.07
N GLU A 24 -26.23 -32.96 -51.34
CA GLU A 24 -27.60 -33.13 -51.86
C GLU A 24 -28.19 -31.80 -52.37
N ASN A 25 -27.75 -30.67 -51.82
CA ASN A 25 -28.12 -29.32 -52.25
C ASN A 25 -27.14 -28.69 -53.26
N GLN A 26 -26.24 -29.48 -53.85
CA GLN A 26 -25.30 -29.06 -54.91
C GLN A 26 -24.36 -27.91 -54.49
N ILE A 27 -24.01 -27.83 -53.20
CA ILE A 27 -23.03 -26.87 -52.68
C ILE A 27 -21.65 -27.52 -52.72
N GLU A 28 -20.67 -26.86 -53.36
CA GLU A 28 -19.28 -27.31 -53.40
C GLU A 28 -18.69 -27.27 -51.98
N THR A 29 -18.14 -28.40 -51.52
CA THR A 29 -17.58 -28.54 -50.18
C THR A 29 -16.16 -29.06 -50.16
N VAL A 30 -15.42 -28.66 -49.13
CA VAL A 30 -14.09 -29.19 -48.81
C VAL A 30 -14.12 -29.69 -47.37
N ASP A 31 -13.78 -30.96 -47.14
CA ASP A 31 -13.65 -31.51 -45.79
C ASP A 31 -12.18 -31.46 -45.34
N LEU A 32 -11.92 -30.73 -44.26
CA LEU A 32 -10.63 -30.66 -43.58
C LEU A 32 -10.72 -31.15 -42.13
N GLY A 33 -11.84 -31.77 -41.73
CA GLY A 33 -12.06 -32.31 -40.40
C GLY A 33 -11.34 -33.62 -40.15
N THR A 34 -11.53 -34.18 -38.96
CA THR A 34 -11.11 -35.56 -38.67
C THR A 34 -11.91 -36.58 -39.49
N ASP A 35 -11.33 -37.75 -39.72
CA ASP A 35 -11.93 -38.86 -40.47
C ASP A 35 -12.63 -39.90 -39.57
N GLY A 36 -12.71 -39.64 -38.26
CA GLY A 36 -13.37 -40.54 -37.31
C GLY A 36 -13.50 -39.97 -35.90
N ASP A 37 -13.95 -40.83 -34.98
CA ASP A 37 -14.27 -40.53 -33.58
C ASP A 37 -13.07 -40.61 -32.61
N SER A 38 -11.89 -40.94 -33.14
CA SER A 38 -10.64 -40.98 -32.36
C SER A 38 -10.28 -39.59 -31.84
N SER A 39 -9.94 -39.50 -30.55
CA SER A 39 -9.64 -38.22 -29.89
C SER A 39 -8.54 -37.45 -30.62
N VAL A 40 -8.86 -36.22 -30.98
CA VAL A 40 -7.98 -35.24 -31.63
C VAL A 40 -8.24 -33.84 -31.08
N ASP A 41 -7.26 -32.96 -31.21
CA ASP A 41 -7.34 -31.59 -30.70
C ASP A 41 -7.97 -30.63 -31.72
N TYR A 42 -9.04 -29.96 -31.29
CA TYR A 42 -9.78 -29.02 -32.14
C TYR A 42 -8.95 -27.88 -32.78
N PRO A 43 -7.87 -27.34 -32.16
CA PRO A 43 -7.13 -26.22 -32.76
C PRO A 43 -6.54 -26.55 -34.13
N ASP A 44 -6.09 -27.79 -34.33
CA ASP A 44 -5.44 -28.22 -35.58
C ASP A 44 -6.41 -28.16 -36.77
N TYR A 45 -7.68 -28.50 -36.52
CA TYR A 45 -8.74 -28.51 -37.53
C TYR A 45 -9.35 -27.13 -37.72
N ALA A 46 -9.55 -26.38 -36.63
CA ALA A 46 -10.00 -25.00 -36.68
C ALA A 46 -9.05 -24.13 -37.52
N LEU A 47 -7.75 -24.26 -37.28
CA LEU A 47 -6.71 -23.49 -37.97
C LEU A 47 -6.70 -23.80 -39.47
N LYS A 48 -6.72 -25.08 -39.85
CA LYS A 48 -6.74 -25.50 -41.26
C LYS A 48 -7.90 -24.87 -42.04
N ALA A 49 -9.13 -24.93 -41.51
CA ALA A 49 -10.30 -24.36 -42.18
C ALA A 49 -10.30 -22.82 -42.14
N ALA A 50 -10.00 -22.21 -41.00
CA ALA A 50 -10.02 -20.76 -40.84
C ALA A 50 -8.92 -20.06 -41.68
N SER A 51 -7.74 -20.67 -41.85
CA SER A 51 -6.68 -20.12 -42.70
C SER A 51 -7.14 -19.97 -44.15
N ARG A 52 -7.87 -20.94 -44.69
CA ARG A 52 -8.35 -20.86 -46.08
C ARG A 52 -9.40 -19.77 -46.29
N ILE A 53 -10.25 -19.53 -45.28
CA ILE A 53 -11.18 -18.39 -45.28
C ILE A 53 -10.42 -17.06 -45.15
N SER A 54 -9.41 -17.00 -44.28
CA SER A 54 -8.55 -15.83 -44.08
C SER A 54 -7.78 -15.43 -45.35
N GLU A 55 -7.33 -16.43 -46.11
CA GLU A 55 -6.60 -16.28 -47.37
C GLU A 55 -7.52 -16.05 -48.58
N GLY A 56 -8.84 -16.12 -48.40
CA GLY A 56 -9.83 -15.95 -49.48
C GLY A 56 -9.87 -17.11 -50.48
N LEU A 57 -9.42 -18.31 -50.07
CA LEU A 57 -9.43 -19.53 -50.90
C LEU A 57 -10.80 -20.22 -50.93
N ASP A 58 -11.66 -19.95 -49.95
CA ASP A 58 -13.03 -20.44 -49.86
C ASP A 58 -13.95 -19.32 -49.37
N ASP A 59 -15.24 -19.40 -49.68
CA ASP A 59 -16.19 -18.33 -49.39
C ASP A 59 -16.66 -18.35 -47.93
N HIS A 60 -16.98 -19.54 -47.41
CA HIS A 60 -17.55 -19.72 -46.06
C HIS A 60 -17.01 -20.98 -45.36
N GLY A 61 -16.91 -20.92 -44.03
CA GLY A 61 -16.54 -22.07 -43.20
C GLY A 61 -17.64 -22.53 -42.25
N ILE A 62 -17.72 -23.83 -41.99
CA ILE A 62 -18.56 -24.44 -40.94
C ILE A 62 -17.65 -25.32 -40.08
N LEU A 63 -17.42 -24.91 -38.83
CA LEU A 63 -16.54 -25.63 -37.91
C LEU A 63 -17.33 -26.18 -36.74
N ILE A 64 -17.01 -27.40 -36.33
CA ILE A 64 -17.81 -28.16 -35.38
C ILE A 64 -16.92 -28.80 -34.33
N CYS A 65 -17.23 -28.57 -33.05
CA CYS A 65 -16.65 -29.37 -31.96
C CYS A 65 -17.73 -29.66 -30.92
N GLY A 66 -17.36 -30.28 -29.79
CA GLY A 66 -18.31 -30.63 -28.74
C GLY A 66 -19.25 -29.47 -28.35
N THR A 67 -18.72 -28.32 -27.95
CA THR A 67 -19.53 -27.13 -27.58
C THR A 67 -19.51 -26.02 -28.62
N GLY A 68 -18.62 -26.10 -29.61
CA GLY A 68 -18.34 -25.02 -30.55
C GLY A 68 -17.40 -23.92 -30.00
N ILE A 69 -17.17 -23.85 -28.69
CA ILE A 69 -16.37 -22.77 -28.07
C ILE A 69 -14.90 -22.82 -28.51
N GLY A 70 -14.29 -24.01 -28.54
CA GLY A 70 -12.87 -24.14 -28.91
C GLY A 70 -12.61 -23.70 -30.35
N MET A 71 -13.42 -24.19 -31.28
CA MET A 71 -13.33 -23.84 -32.70
C MET A 71 -13.54 -22.34 -32.94
N SER A 72 -14.48 -21.70 -32.22
CA SER A 72 -14.72 -20.26 -32.36
C SER A 72 -13.56 -19.41 -31.84
N ILE A 73 -12.90 -19.83 -30.77
CA ILE A 73 -11.71 -19.15 -30.22
C ILE A 73 -10.57 -19.16 -31.21
N VAL A 74 -10.30 -20.31 -31.86
CA VAL A 74 -9.16 -20.46 -32.78
C VAL A 74 -9.44 -19.79 -34.12
N ALA A 75 -10.63 -19.98 -34.70
CA ALA A 75 -10.97 -19.39 -35.99
C ALA A 75 -10.87 -17.85 -35.97
N ASN A 76 -11.35 -17.19 -34.91
CA ASN A 76 -11.27 -15.73 -34.77
C ASN A 76 -9.85 -15.20 -34.50
N LYS A 77 -8.80 -16.04 -34.42
CA LYS A 77 -7.40 -15.58 -34.39
C LYS A 77 -6.88 -15.19 -35.77
N LEU A 78 -7.54 -15.66 -36.83
CA LEU A 78 -7.08 -15.48 -38.20
C LEU A 78 -7.66 -14.18 -38.76
N PRO A 79 -6.84 -13.28 -39.33
CA PRO A 79 -7.35 -12.01 -39.83
C PRO A 79 -8.39 -12.19 -40.93
N GLY A 80 -9.46 -11.40 -40.91
CA GLY A 80 -10.54 -11.52 -41.89
C GLY A 80 -11.51 -12.66 -41.61
N VAL A 81 -11.28 -13.48 -40.57
CA VAL A 81 -12.25 -14.48 -40.11
C VAL A 81 -13.14 -13.87 -39.03
N ARG A 82 -14.45 -13.94 -39.27
CA ARG A 82 -15.51 -13.55 -38.34
C ARG A 82 -16.32 -14.80 -38.04
N ALA A 83 -15.86 -15.58 -37.07
CA ALA A 83 -16.47 -16.84 -36.70
C ALA A 83 -17.52 -16.66 -35.60
N ALA A 84 -18.75 -17.12 -35.86
CA ALA A 84 -19.87 -16.97 -34.95
C ALA A 84 -20.35 -18.33 -34.43
N LEU A 85 -20.33 -18.50 -33.11
CA LEU A 85 -20.95 -19.64 -32.44
C LEU A 85 -22.46 -19.43 -32.34
N CYS A 86 -23.22 -20.27 -33.02
CA CYS A 86 -24.67 -20.16 -33.12
C CYS A 86 -25.33 -21.37 -32.45
N HIS A 87 -26.39 -21.11 -31.68
CA HIS A 87 -27.13 -22.15 -30.97
C HIS A 87 -28.62 -22.20 -31.33
N ASN A 88 -29.08 -21.29 -32.18
CA ASN A 88 -30.45 -21.21 -32.66
C ASN A 88 -30.52 -20.40 -33.97
N LEU A 89 -31.69 -20.38 -34.61
CA LEU A 89 -31.90 -19.67 -35.88
C LEU A 89 -31.68 -18.15 -35.77
N GLU A 90 -32.04 -17.55 -34.63
CA GLU A 90 -31.88 -16.11 -34.41
C GLU A 90 -30.40 -15.70 -34.39
N THR A 91 -29.57 -16.43 -33.64
CA THR A 91 -28.12 -16.18 -33.58
C THR A 91 -27.44 -16.47 -34.91
N ALA A 92 -27.92 -17.46 -35.66
CA ALA A 92 -27.45 -17.76 -37.00
C ALA A 92 -27.75 -16.61 -37.98
N GLU A 93 -29.01 -16.18 -38.07
CA GLU A 93 -29.43 -15.08 -38.95
C GLU A 93 -28.71 -13.78 -38.59
N ALA A 94 -28.69 -13.41 -37.30
CA ALA A 94 -28.04 -12.19 -36.85
C ALA A 94 -26.52 -12.19 -37.10
N SER A 95 -25.86 -13.34 -37.01
CA SER A 95 -24.42 -13.44 -37.29
C SER A 95 -24.08 -13.09 -38.75
N ARG A 96 -24.91 -13.51 -39.71
CA ARG A 96 -24.77 -13.14 -41.13
C ARG A 96 -25.28 -11.75 -41.40
N ARG A 97 -26.55 -11.50 -41.08
CA ARG A 97 -27.25 -10.26 -41.43
C ARG A 97 -26.58 -9.03 -40.85
N HIS A 98 -26.17 -9.08 -39.57
CA HIS A 98 -25.67 -7.91 -38.85
C HIS A 98 -24.14 -7.85 -38.74
N ASN A 99 -23.44 -8.97 -38.86
CA ASN A 99 -21.99 -9.06 -38.58
C ASN A 99 -21.18 -9.66 -39.74
N ASP A 100 -21.82 -10.02 -40.85
CA ASP A 100 -21.20 -10.64 -42.02
C ASP A 100 -20.23 -11.76 -41.64
N ALA A 101 -20.64 -12.61 -40.68
CA ALA A 101 -19.85 -13.75 -40.25
C ALA A 101 -19.56 -14.63 -41.47
N ASN A 102 -18.29 -14.94 -41.73
CA ASN A 102 -17.88 -15.81 -42.85
C ASN A 102 -17.52 -17.22 -42.36
N VAL A 103 -17.59 -17.46 -41.05
CA VAL A 103 -17.45 -18.78 -40.46
C VAL A 103 -18.58 -19.03 -39.45
N LEU A 104 -19.33 -20.10 -39.67
CA LEU A 104 -20.33 -20.63 -38.75
C LEU A 104 -19.68 -21.64 -37.81
N ILE A 105 -19.94 -21.54 -36.51
CA ILE A 105 -19.48 -22.51 -35.52
C ILE A 105 -20.66 -23.18 -34.86
N LEU A 106 -20.62 -24.52 -34.78
CA LEU A 106 -21.67 -25.35 -34.18
C LEU A 106 -21.11 -26.21 -33.04
N GLY A 107 -21.95 -26.44 -32.02
CA GLY A 107 -21.66 -27.35 -30.92
C GLY A 107 -22.42 -28.65 -31.06
N ALA A 108 -21.74 -29.75 -31.39
CA ALA A 108 -22.37 -31.05 -31.65
C ALA A 108 -23.04 -31.68 -30.42
N ARG A 109 -22.61 -31.32 -29.20
CA ARG A 109 -23.24 -31.74 -27.93
C ARG A 109 -24.33 -30.78 -27.45
N VAL A 110 -24.50 -29.66 -28.15
CA VAL A 110 -25.39 -28.56 -27.76
C VAL A 110 -26.61 -28.47 -28.69
N LEU A 111 -26.45 -28.89 -29.94
CA LEU A 111 -27.50 -28.80 -30.95
C LEU A 111 -27.95 -30.19 -31.40
N ASP A 112 -29.27 -30.34 -31.49
CA ASP A 112 -29.86 -31.45 -32.23
C ASP A 112 -29.56 -31.29 -33.72
N LEU A 113 -29.41 -32.43 -34.42
CA LEU A 113 -29.01 -32.45 -35.83
C LEU A 113 -29.97 -31.65 -36.73
N ASP A 114 -31.29 -31.77 -36.52
CA ASP A 114 -32.30 -31.04 -37.30
C ASP A 114 -32.18 -29.52 -37.11
N VAL A 115 -31.83 -29.09 -35.90
CA VAL A 115 -31.58 -27.68 -35.59
C VAL A 115 -30.27 -27.22 -36.22
N ALA A 116 -29.21 -28.03 -36.16
CA ALA A 116 -27.93 -27.74 -36.80
C ALA A 116 -28.08 -27.58 -38.32
N LEU A 117 -28.81 -28.49 -38.98
CA LEU A 117 -29.12 -28.40 -40.41
C LEU A 117 -29.93 -27.13 -40.72
N SER A 118 -30.97 -26.84 -39.94
CA SER A 118 -31.79 -25.64 -40.12
C SER A 118 -30.97 -24.35 -39.96
N ILE A 119 -30.04 -24.32 -39.01
CA ILE A 119 -29.08 -23.23 -38.82
C ILE A 119 -28.18 -23.07 -40.04
N VAL A 120 -27.59 -24.16 -40.54
CA VAL A 120 -26.70 -24.14 -41.73
C VAL A 120 -27.46 -23.61 -42.94
N THR A 121 -28.67 -24.10 -43.19
CA THR A 121 -29.52 -23.66 -44.31
C THR A 121 -29.85 -22.18 -44.21
N LEU A 122 -30.27 -21.71 -43.04
CA LEU A 122 -30.64 -20.32 -42.84
C LEU A 122 -29.41 -19.42 -43.01
N TRP A 123 -28.31 -19.75 -42.32
CA TRP A 123 -27.07 -18.98 -42.33
C TRP A 123 -26.50 -18.82 -43.75
N LEU A 124 -26.46 -19.88 -44.55
CA LEU A 124 -25.97 -19.81 -45.93
C LEU A 124 -26.88 -18.97 -46.84
N LYS A 125 -28.18 -18.87 -46.53
CA LYS A 125 -29.15 -18.08 -47.32
C LYS A 125 -29.25 -16.63 -46.88
N THR A 126 -28.90 -16.30 -45.64
CA THR A 126 -29.03 -14.95 -45.09
C THR A 126 -27.98 -14.01 -45.72
N PRO A 127 -28.41 -12.96 -46.46
CA PRO A 127 -27.49 -11.94 -46.97
C PRO A 127 -27.05 -10.99 -45.85
N PHE A 128 -25.90 -10.34 -46.04
CA PHE A 128 -25.48 -9.23 -45.20
C PHE A 128 -26.32 -7.97 -45.50
N GLU A 129 -26.81 -7.30 -44.46
CA GLU A 129 -27.76 -6.18 -44.58
C GLU A 129 -27.11 -4.85 -44.99
N GLY A 130 -25.81 -4.66 -44.70
CA GLY A 130 -25.13 -3.40 -44.97
C GLY A 130 -25.60 -2.24 -44.08
N GLY A 131 -25.61 -1.01 -44.62
CA GLY A 131 -26.04 0.19 -43.90
C GLY A 131 -25.28 0.44 -42.59
N ARG A 132 -26.00 0.53 -41.46
CA ARG A 132 -25.39 0.75 -40.14
C ARG A 132 -24.44 -0.38 -39.70
N HIS A 133 -24.59 -1.57 -40.28
CA HIS A 133 -23.77 -2.74 -39.99
C HIS A 133 -22.44 -2.70 -40.75
N GLN A 134 -22.39 -2.09 -41.93
CA GLN A 134 -21.15 -1.92 -42.72
C GLN A 134 -20.09 -1.15 -41.93
N ARG A 135 -20.49 -0.05 -41.26
CA ARG A 135 -19.61 0.74 -40.40
C ARG A 135 -18.90 -0.09 -39.32
N ARG A 136 -19.55 -1.13 -38.78
CA ARG A 136 -18.95 -2.01 -37.77
C ARG A 136 -17.89 -2.92 -38.40
N LEU A 137 -18.16 -3.42 -39.61
CA LEU A 137 -17.18 -4.20 -40.37
C LEU A 137 -15.96 -3.36 -40.74
N ASP A 138 -16.16 -2.11 -41.17
CA ASP A 138 -15.06 -1.21 -41.52
C ASP A 138 -14.13 -0.99 -40.31
N LYS A 139 -14.70 -0.80 -39.11
CA LYS A 139 -13.94 -0.72 -37.85
C LYS A 139 -13.21 -2.02 -37.51
N LEU A 140 -13.83 -3.18 -37.73
CA LEU A 140 -13.16 -4.47 -37.53
C LEU A 140 -11.98 -4.62 -38.49
N GLN A 141 -12.13 -4.21 -39.76
CA GLN A 141 -11.04 -4.19 -40.73
C GLN A 141 -9.93 -3.19 -40.35
N GLU A 142 -10.28 -2.03 -39.79
CA GLU A 142 -9.28 -1.08 -39.26
C GLU A 142 -8.47 -1.69 -38.12
N ILE A 143 -9.13 -2.39 -37.18
CA ILE A 143 -8.47 -3.14 -36.10
C ILE A 143 -7.54 -4.21 -36.69
N GLU A 144 -8.01 -4.99 -37.67
CA GLU A 144 -7.19 -6.00 -38.35
C GLU A 144 -6.00 -5.40 -39.11
N ARG A 145 -6.20 -4.27 -39.81
CA ARG A 145 -5.12 -3.54 -40.50
C ARG A 145 -4.11 -2.98 -39.53
N ALA A 146 -4.53 -2.47 -38.37
CA ALA A 146 -3.64 -2.01 -37.30
C ALA A 146 -2.82 -3.17 -36.70
N LEU A 147 -3.44 -4.35 -36.55
CA LEU A 147 -2.77 -5.58 -36.10
C LEU A 147 -1.85 -6.20 -37.19
N LYS A 148 -2.12 -5.96 -38.47
CA LYS A 148 -1.25 -6.35 -39.60
C LYS A 148 -0.09 -5.35 -39.84
N SER A 149 -0.33 -4.04 -39.70
CA SER A 149 0.68 -3.00 -39.91
C SER A 149 1.73 -2.98 -38.79
N SER A 150 1.36 -3.42 -37.59
CA SER A 150 2.30 -3.76 -36.51
C SER A 150 3.15 -5.03 -36.81
N ASN A 151 2.85 -5.76 -37.90
CA ASN A 151 3.49 -7.00 -38.33
C ASN A 151 4.21 -6.93 -39.69
N ILE A 152 4.46 -5.74 -40.28
CA ILE A 152 5.34 -5.63 -41.46
C ILE A 152 6.80 -5.83 -41.02
N ASN A 153 7.19 -7.10 -40.98
CA ASN A 153 8.53 -7.66 -41.19
C ASN A 153 8.39 -9.18 -41.06
N GLN A 154 7.97 -9.86 -42.14
CA GLN A 154 8.03 -11.32 -42.19
C GLN A 154 9.21 -11.79 -43.06
N ALA A 155 9.83 -12.85 -42.56
CA ALA A 155 10.50 -13.94 -43.29
C ALA A 155 11.82 -13.64 -44.03
N ASN A 156 12.92 -14.09 -43.40
CA ASN A 156 13.82 -15.04 -44.04
C ASN A 156 14.20 -16.11 -43.02
N HIS A 157 14.26 -17.36 -43.47
CA HIS A 157 14.73 -18.51 -42.70
C HIS A 157 16.10 -18.22 -42.08
N ASP A 158 16.14 -17.97 -40.78
CA ASP A 158 17.33 -18.23 -39.96
C ASP A 158 16.91 -18.38 -38.50
N SER A 159 17.47 -19.39 -37.84
CA SER A 159 17.29 -19.71 -36.43
C SER A 159 17.77 -18.56 -35.54
N SER A 160 16.88 -17.63 -35.15
CA SER A 160 17.17 -16.60 -34.12
C SER A 160 15.88 -15.96 -33.53
N PRO A 161 15.91 -15.40 -32.30
CA PRO A 161 14.80 -15.47 -31.35
C PRO A 161 13.73 -14.38 -31.45
N ILE A 162 12.54 -14.71 -30.96
CA ILE A 162 11.35 -13.89 -30.62
C ILE A 162 11.64 -12.37 -30.57
N ARG A 163 10.98 -11.59 -31.44
CA ARG A 163 10.97 -10.12 -31.38
C ARG A 163 10.34 -9.66 -30.07
N LYS A 164 11.18 -9.25 -29.12
CA LYS A 164 10.79 -8.52 -27.90
C LYS A 164 9.99 -7.28 -28.28
N ILE A 165 8.74 -7.21 -27.86
CA ILE A 165 8.01 -5.94 -27.75
C ILE A 165 8.82 -5.08 -26.78
N LYS A 166 9.45 -4.01 -27.27
CA LYS A 166 9.98 -2.96 -26.40
C LYS A 166 8.77 -2.29 -25.78
N VAL A 167 8.47 -2.64 -24.53
CA VAL A 167 7.73 -1.74 -23.64
C VAL A 167 8.52 -0.44 -23.68
N GLU A 168 7.93 0.63 -24.23
CA GLU A 168 8.55 1.95 -24.17
C GLU A 168 8.91 2.23 -22.71
N LYS A 169 10.17 2.61 -22.46
CA LYS A 169 10.56 3.12 -21.14
C LYS A 169 9.58 4.25 -20.82
N GLY A 170 8.82 4.10 -19.73
CA GLY A 170 7.83 5.10 -19.32
C GLY A 170 8.44 6.50 -19.30
N ILE A 171 7.62 7.51 -19.61
CA ILE A 171 8.07 8.92 -19.64
C ILE A 171 8.54 9.29 -18.23
N PRO A 172 9.80 9.74 -18.03
CA PRO A 172 10.26 10.18 -16.71
C PRO A 172 9.43 11.33 -16.15
N LEU A 173 9.28 11.40 -14.83
CA LEU A 173 8.47 12.43 -14.15
C LEU A 173 8.83 13.84 -14.60
N LYS A 174 10.12 14.20 -14.58
CA LYS A 174 10.64 15.47 -15.10
C LYS A 174 10.14 15.88 -16.49
N LYS A 175 9.90 14.92 -17.39
CA LYS A 175 9.39 15.18 -18.75
C LYS A 175 7.86 15.19 -18.79
N PHE A 176 7.20 14.36 -17.99
CA PHE A 176 5.74 14.25 -17.98
C PHE A 176 5.08 15.38 -17.17
N ASP A 177 5.57 15.63 -15.96
CA ASP A 177 5.10 16.65 -15.03
C ASP A 177 6.29 17.37 -14.36
N PRO A 178 6.89 18.38 -15.04
CA PRO A 178 8.00 19.14 -14.49
C PRO A 178 7.62 19.98 -13.26
N ALA A 179 6.34 20.30 -13.06
CA ALA A 179 5.90 21.05 -11.89
C ALA A 179 6.01 20.21 -10.62
N VAL A 180 5.54 18.95 -10.68
CA VAL A 180 5.72 18.00 -9.58
C VAL A 180 7.19 17.67 -9.34
N GLU A 181 7.98 17.47 -10.39
CA GLU A 181 9.44 17.27 -10.26
C GLU A 181 10.13 18.44 -9.53
N THR A 182 9.74 19.68 -9.88
CA THR A 182 10.29 20.90 -9.25
C THR A 182 9.94 20.95 -7.77
N ALA A 183 8.69 20.65 -7.40
CA ALA A 183 8.28 20.62 -6.00
C ALA A 183 9.02 19.54 -5.18
N ILE A 184 9.21 18.34 -5.75
CA ILE A 184 10.00 17.26 -5.10
C ILE A 184 11.45 17.69 -4.90
N THR A 185 12.04 18.33 -5.91
CA THR A 185 13.43 18.83 -5.83
C THR A 185 13.56 19.90 -4.75
N GLN A 186 12.62 20.86 -4.70
CA GLN A 186 12.61 21.92 -3.69
C GLN A 186 12.42 21.39 -2.27
N GLU A 187 11.59 20.37 -2.07
CA GLU A 187 11.44 19.73 -0.76
C GLU A 187 12.71 18.98 -0.35
N THR A 188 13.38 18.31 -1.30
CA THR A 188 14.68 17.67 -1.06
C THR A 188 15.71 18.70 -0.60
N GLU A 189 15.79 19.85 -1.29
CA GLU A 189 16.68 20.94 -0.90
C GLU A 189 16.32 21.55 0.47
N ARG A 190 15.03 21.66 0.78
CA ARG A 190 14.57 22.17 2.08
C ARG A 190 15.04 21.27 3.22
N GLU A 191 14.85 19.95 3.08
CA GLU A 191 15.33 18.98 4.07
C GLU A 191 16.86 19.06 4.22
N ASP A 192 17.61 19.10 3.12
CA ASP A 192 19.07 19.18 3.16
C ASP A 192 19.58 20.44 3.86
N LYS A 193 18.90 21.58 3.70
CA LYS A 193 19.32 22.89 4.20
C LYS A 193 18.86 23.19 5.64
N LYS A 194 17.76 22.60 6.11
CA LYS A 194 17.20 22.89 7.44
C LYS A 194 17.59 21.86 8.50
N ILE A 195 17.66 22.31 9.76
CA ILE A 195 17.77 21.44 10.93
C ILE A 195 16.36 21.02 11.30
N VAL A 196 16.01 19.75 11.06
CA VAL A 196 14.66 19.23 11.34
C VAL A 196 14.65 18.51 12.69
N LEU A 197 13.86 19.03 13.63
CA LEU A 197 13.69 18.51 14.99
C LEU A 197 12.26 18.00 15.26
N ILE A 198 11.50 17.70 14.20
CA ILE A 198 10.17 17.09 14.34
C ILE A 198 10.33 15.66 14.88
N ALA A 199 9.89 15.42 16.11
CA ALA A 199 10.08 14.13 16.82
C ALA A 199 9.41 12.90 16.15
N SER A 200 8.53 13.12 15.18
CA SER A 200 7.83 12.07 14.42
C SER A 200 8.37 11.86 13.00
N GLU A 201 9.36 12.65 12.58
CA GLU A 201 9.92 12.52 11.24
C GLU A 201 11.26 11.78 11.28
N ASN A 202 11.61 11.20 10.14
CA ASN A 202 12.88 10.55 9.89
C ASN A 202 13.15 10.49 8.39
N VAL A 203 14.39 10.20 8.02
CA VAL A 203 14.78 9.98 6.62
C VAL A 203 15.07 8.50 6.42
N VAL A 204 14.36 7.91 5.45
CA VAL A 204 14.51 6.50 5.10
C VAL A 204 15.74 6.27 4.23
N SER A 205 16.25 5.05 4.19
CA SER A 205 17.37 4.71 3.30
C SER A 205 16.96 4.73 1.83
N ARG A 206 17.96 4.83 0.94
CA ARG A 206 17.72 4.69 -0.50
C ARG A 206 17.06 3.35 -0.86
N ALA A 207 17.44 2.27 -0.19
CA ALA A 207 16.86 0.95 -0.42
C ALA A 207 15.37 0.89 -0.06
N VAL A 208 14.95 1.58 1.01
CA VAL A 208 13.53 1.71 1.37
C VAL A 208 12.77 2.52 0.31
N GLN A 209 13.34 3.62 -0.18
CA GLN A 209 12.74 4.43 -1.26
C GLN A 209 12.58 3.62 -2.56
N GLU A 210 13.59 2.84 -2.94
CA GLU A 210 13.56 1.99 -4.14
C GLU A 210 12.47 0.91 -4.06
N ALA A 211 12.31 0.27 -2.91
CA ALA A 211 11.23 -0.69 -2.69
C ALA A 211 9.84 -0.01 -2.75
N GLN A 212 9.70 1.18 -2.15
CA GLN A 212 8.45 1.92 -2.11
C GLN A 212 8.02 2.45 -3.49
N GLY A 213 8.96 2.85 -4.33
CA GLY A 213 8.72 3.34 -5.69
C GLY A 213 8.63 2.24 -6.77
N SER A 214 8.48 0.98 -6.38
CA SER A 214 8.53 -0.17 -7.31
C SER A 214 7.19 -0.48 -8.00
N LEU A 215 7.25 -1.39 -8.98
CA LEU A 215 6.06 -1.92 -9.70
C LEU A 215 5.02 -2.57 -8.78
N LEU A 216 5.37 -2.88 -7.53
CA LEU A 216 4.46 -3.47 -6.55
C LEU A 216 3.27 -2.55 -6.22
N THR A 217 3.33 -1.27 -6.57
CA THR A 217 2.17 -0.36 -6.51
C THR A 217 0.99 -0.85 -7.35
N ASN A 218 1.26 -1.62 -8.41
CA ASN A 218 0.23 -2.13 -9.32
C ASN A 218 -0.45 -3.42 -8.81
N LYS A 219 0.11 -4.10 -7.81
CA LYS A 219 -0.36 -5.43 -7.42
C LYS A 219 -1.49 -5.35 -6.39
N TYR A 220 -2.66 -5.82 -6.77
CA TYR A 220 -3.78 -6.08 -5.87
C TYR A 220 -3.63 -7.48 -5.24
N ALA A 221 -3.58 -7.56 -3.91
CA ALA A 221 -3.26 -8.80 -3.17
C ALA A 221 -4.14 -8.98 -1.91
N GLU A 222 -5.44 -8.77 -2.02
CA GLU A 222 -6.38 -8.98 -0.90
C GLU A 222 -6.30 -10.39 -0.31
N GLY A 223 -6.50 -10.47 1.01
CA GLY A 223 -6.23 -11.64 1.82
C GLY A 223 -4.81 -11.61 2.41
N TYR A 224 -4.32 -12.78 2.80
CA TYR A 224 -3.03 -12.97 3.47
C TYR A 224 -2.18 -13.98 2.70
N PRO A 225 -0.86 -14.07 2.93
CA PRO A 225 0.01 -15.04 2.25
C PRO A 225 -0.58 -16.46 2.25
N GLY A 226 -0.64 -17.08 1.07
CA GLY A 226 -1.24 -18.41 0.85
C GLY A 226 -2.78 -18.46 0.90
N LYS A 227 -3.47 -17.36 1.25
CA LYS A 227 -4.93 -17.25 1.35
C LYS A 227 -5.40 -15.94 0.70
N ARG A 228 -5.07 -15.76 -0.58
CA ARG A 228 -5.40 -14.57 -1.37
C ARG A 228 -6.73 -14.73 -2.09
N TYR A 229 -7.43 -13.62 -2.28
CA TYR A 229 -8.66 -13.55 -3.07
C TYR A 229 -8.38 -13.51 -4.58
N TYR A 230 -7.15 -13.14 -4.97
CA TYR A 230 -6.71 -13.01 -6.36
C TYR A 230 -5.46 -13.85 -6.63
N GLY A 231 -5.32 -14.34 -7.87
CA GLY A 231 -4.13 -15.06 -8.34
C GLY A 231 -2.91 -14.17 -8.60
N GLY A 232 -1.77 -14.79 -8.91
CA GLY A 232 -0.51 -14.11 -9.24
C GLY A 232 0.12 -13.37 -8.06
N CYS A 233 -0.01 -13.93 -6.86
CA CYS A 233 0.52 -13.36 -5.61
C CYS A 233 1.81 -14.02 -5.11
N GLU A 234 2.40 -14.93 -5.90
CA GLU A 234 3.57 -15.75 -5.56
C GLU A 234 4.71 -14.95 -4.92
N TYR A 235 5.10 -13.82 -5.52
CA TYR A 235 6.23 -13.02 -5.06
C TYR A 235 5.85 -11.99 -3.99
N VAL A 236 4.61 -11.49 -4.01
CA VAL A 236 4.14 -10.57 -2.96
C VAL A 236 3.91 -11.30 -1.63
N ASP A 237 3.57 -12.59 -1.68
CA ASP A 237 3.50 -13.46 -0.51
C ASP A 237 4.87 -13.66 0.13
N VAL A 238 5.93 -13.85 -0.66
CA VAL A 238 7.31 -13.90 -0.16
C VAL A 238 7.67 -12.60 0.56
N ILE A 239 7.37 -11.45 -0.04
CA ILE A 239 7.67 -10.13 0.53
C ILE A 239 6.94 -9.91 1.85
N GLU A 240 5.63 -10.18 1.90
CA GLU A 240 4.84 -10.01 3.11
C GLU A 240 5.28 -10.99 4.20
N THR A 241 5.58 -12.23 3.85
CA THR A 241 6.13 -13.24 4.78
C THR A 241 7.47 -12.78 5.36
N LEU A 242 8.36 -12.21 4.55
CA LEU A 242 9.63 -11.65 5.02
C LEU A 242 9.42 -10.46 5.96
N ALA A 243 8.46 -9.57 5.67
CA ALA A 243 8.13 -8.45 6.55
C ALA A 243 7.63 -8.95 7.92
N ILE A 244 6.72 -9.93 7.91
CA ILE A 244 6.17 -10.54 9.13
C ILE A 244 7.28 -11.23 9.93
N ALA A 245 8.09 -12.07 9.29
CA ALA A 245 9.16 -12.81 9.96
C ALA A 245 10.19 -11.87 10.61
N ARG A 246 10.63 -10.83 9.91
CA ARG A 246 11.58 -9.84 10.45
C ARG A 246 10.97 -9.05 11.61
N ALA A 247 9.70 -8.65 11.51
CA ALA A 247 9.03 -7.97 12.61
C ALA A 247 8.89 -8.87 13.85
N LYS A 248 8.58 -10.16 13.67
CA LYS A 248 8.57 -11.14 14.76
C LYS A 248 9.95 -11.28 15.40
N GLU A 249 11.01 -11.34 14.59
CA GLU A 249 12.40 -11.42 15.08
C GLU A 249 12.81 -10.18 15.89
N ILE A 250 12.46 -8.97 15.41
CA ILE A 250 12.78 -7.71 16.11
C ILE A 250 12.09 -7.63 17.47
N PHE A 251 10.79 -7.94 17.52
CA PHE A 251 9.94 -7.62 18.68
C PHE A 251 9.60 -8.82 19.56
N GLY A 252 9.87 -10.05 19.11
CA GLY A 252 9.52 -11.27 19.84
C GLY A 252 8.02 -11.54 19.93
N ALA A 253 7.23 -11.13 18.93
CA ALA A 253 5.78 -11.29 18.94
C ALA A 253 5.32 -12.62 18.34
N GLU A 254 4.22 -13.15 18.88
CA GLU A 254 3.60 -14.40 18.42
C GLU A 254 2.95 -14.23 17.04
N HIS A 255 2.18 -13.15 16.83
CA HIS A 255 1.59 -12.78 15.54
C HIS A 255 1.90 -11.33 15.15
N VAL A 256 2.06 -11.07 13.85
CA VAL A 256 2.27 -9.72 13.29
C VAL A 256 1.45 -9.55 12.02
N ASN A 257 0.65 -8.49 11.98
CA ASN A 257 -0.01 -7.99 10.78
C ASN A 257 0.70 -6.73 10.27
N VAL A 258 1.21 -6.78 9.05
CA VAL A 258 1.98 -5.69 8.41
C VAL A 258 1.16 -4.88 7.39
N GLN A 259 -0.14 -5.13 7.28
CA GLN A 259 -0.97 -4.56 6.21
C GLN A 259 -1.59 -3.19 6.54
N ALA A 260 -1.59 -2.75 7.80
CA ALA A 260 -2.14 -1.44 8.16
C ALA A 260 -1.45 -0.30 7.37
N HIS A 261 -2.24 0.53 6.67
CA HIS A 261 -1.66 1.61 5.83
C HIS A 261 -1.11 2.78 6.66
N SER A 262 -1.49 2.88 7.94
CA SER A 262 -1.02 3.90 8.87
C SER A 262 -1.12 3.42 10.32
N GLY A 263 -0.49 4.15 11.26
CA GLY A 263 -0.64 3.86 12.69
C GLY A 263 -2.08 4.01 13.18
N SER A 264 -2.81 5.02 12.69
CA SER A 264 -4.23 5.19 13.04
C SER A 264 -5.09 4.00 12.63
N GLN A 265 -4.81 3.40 11.47
CA GLN A 265 -5.49 2.18 11.03
C GLN A 265 -5.01 0.93 11.76
N ALA A 266 -3.76 0.88 12.22
CA ALA A 266 -3.32 -0.18 13.12
C ALA A 266 -4.13 -0.15 14.44
N ASN A 267 -4.30 1.03 15.05
CA ASN A 267 -5.13 1.19 16.25
C ASN A 267 -6.60 0.85 15.97
N MET A 268 -7.12 1.28 14.82
CA MET A 268 -8.48 0.94 14.40
C MET A 268 -8.66 -0.57 14.26
N GLY A 269 -7.71 -1.28 13.63
CA GLY A 269 -7.75 -2.73 13.48
C GLY A 269 -7.85 -3.46 14.82
N VAL A 270 -7.07 -3.03 15.82
CA VAL A 270 -7.15 -3.57 17.19
C VAL A 270 -8.49 -3.28 17.83
N TYR A 271 -8.95 -2.01 17.85
CA TYR A 271 -10.22 -1.66 18.48
C TYR A 271 -11.39 -2.45 17.88
N PHE A 272 -11.49 -2.51 16.56
CA PHE A 272 -12.55 -3.26 15.88
C PHE A 272 -12.44 -4.78 16.07
N SER A 273 -11.27 -5.31 16.46
CA SER A 273 -11.10 -6.74 16.72
C SER A 273 -11.71 -7.23 18.04
N VAL A 274 -11.80 -6.35 19.05
CA VAL A 274 -12.21 -6.75 20.42
C VAL A 274 -13.22 -5.83 21.09
N LEU A 275 -13.48 -4.65 20.54
CA LEU A 275 -14.43 -3.67 21.08
C LEU A 275 -15.67 -3.54 20.18
N LYS A 276 -16.75 -3.10 20.80
CA LYS A 276 -17.99 -2.68 20.16
C LYS A 276 -18.16 -1.16 20.33
N PRO A 277 -18.86 -0.47 19.41
CA PRO A 277 -19.25 0.92 19.65
C PRO A 277 -19.98 1.06 20.99
N GLY A 278 -19.62 2.09 21.76
CA GLY A 278 -20.09 2.31 23.14
C GLY A 278 -19.23 1.65 24.22
N ASP A 279 -18.33 0.70 23.89
CA ASP A 279 -17.36 0.22 24.87
C ASP A 279 -16.46 1.37 25.34
N LYS A 280 -16.01 1.31 26.59
CA LYS A 280 -15.17 2.35 27.18
C LYS A 280 -13.68 2.06 26.99
N ILE A 281 -12.91 3.07 26.60
CA ILE A 281 -11.44 3.03 26.52
C ILE A 281 -10.81 4.07 27.44
N MET A 282 -9.65 3.75 27.99
CA MET A 282 -8.84 4.68 28.78
C MET A 282 -7.48 4.91 28.14
N GLY A 283 -7.19 6.13 27.71
CA GLY A 283 -5.92 6.51 27.07
C GLY A 283 -5.22 7.67 27.77
N MET A 284 -3.96 7.93 27.42
CA MET A 284 -3.29 9.14 27.90
C MET A 284 -4.00 10.38 27.36
N SER A 285 -4.28 11.35 28.23
CA SER A 285 -4.87 12.63 27.82
C SER A 285 -4.03 13.31 26.72
N LEU A 286 -4.67 13.79 25.66
CA LEU A 286 -4.00 14.54 24.58
C LEU A 286 -3.25 15.77 25.12
N ALA A 287 -3.85 16.47 26.10
CA ALA A 287 -3.24 17.63 26.73
C ALA A 287 -1.96 17.28 27.51
N HIS A 288 -1.81 16.01 27.92
CA HIS A 288 -0.67 15.54 28.71
C HIS A 288 0.32 14.70 27.88
N GLY A 289 0.14 14.64 26.56
CA GLY A 289 1.08 13.98 25.64
C GLY A 289 0.56 12.75 24.92
N GLY A 290 -0.72 12.37 25.12
CA GLY A 290 -1.38 11.29 24.39
C GLY A 290 -1.52 11.54 22.89
N HIS A 291 -2.12 10.60 22.17
CA HIS A 291 -2.38 10.72 20.73
C HIS A 291 -3.88 10.79 20.43
N LEU A 292 -4.23 11.37 19.27
CA LEU A 292 -5.62 11.54 18.84
C LEU A 292 -6.41 10.22 18.80
N THR A 293 -5.75 9.11 18.46
CA THR A 293 -6.39 7.79 18.35
C THR A 293 -6.57 7.07 19.68
N HIS A 294 -6.22 7.71 20.79
CA HIS A 294 -6.36 7.17 22.15
C HIS A 294 -7.64 7.68 22.85
N GLY A 295 -8.66 8.03 22.06
CA GLY A 295 -9.97 8.47 22.59
C GLY A 295 -10.26 9.97 22.50
N PHE A 296 -9.56 10.71 21.64
CA PHE A 296 -9.90 12.13 21.43
C PHE A 296 -11.23 12.27 20.71
N LYS A 297 -12.14 13.12 21.22
CA LYS A 297 -13.55 13.26 20.80
C LYS A 297 -13.76 13.41 19.29
N VAL A 298 -12.84 14.07 18.58
CA VAL A 298 -12.98 14.32 17.13
C VAL A 298 -12.50 13.13 16.29
N ASN A 299 -11.63 12.29 16.85
CA ASN A 299 -11.09 11.10 16.19
C ASN A 299 -12.12 9.97 16.14
N PHE A 300 -11.93 8.98 15.26
CA PHE A 300 -12.82 7.82 15.18
C PHE A 300 -12.97 7.11 16.53
N SER A 301 -11.87 7.02 17.30
CA SER A 301 -11.85 6.39 18.63
C SER A 301 -12.80 7.10 19.60
N GLY A 302 -12.73 8.42 19.72
CA GLY A 302 -13.65 9.19 20.58
C GLY A 302 -15.06 9.39 20.02
N LYS A 303 -15.30 9.05 18.75
CA LYS A 303 -16.65 9.04 18.14
C LYS A 303 -17.38 7.71 18.37
N LEU A 304 -16.65 6.60 18.38
CA LEU A 304 -17.23 5.26 18.46
C LEU A 304 -17.27 4.71 19.88
N TYR A 305 -16.33 5.10 20.74
CA TYR A 305 -16.15 4.54 22.09
C TYR A 305 -16.38 5.62 23.14
N GLU A 306 -16.80 5.21 24.33
CA GLU A 306 -16.73 6.08 25.50
C GLU A 306 -15.27 6.25 25.92
N THR A 307 -14.88 7.45 26.33
CA THR A 307 -13.46 7.73 26.58
C THR A 307 -13.25 8.34 27.97
N THR A 308 -12.23 7.80 28.64
CA THR A 308 -11.68 8.36 29.87
C THR A 308 -10.17 8.45 29.73
N SER A 309 -9.48 9.10 30.66
CA SER A 309 -8.05 9.34 30.52
C SER A 309 -7.26 9.25 31.82
N TYR A 310 -6.00 8.84 31.69
CA TYR A 310 -4.97 9.08 32.70
C TYR A 310 -4.02 10.17 32.21
N GLY A 311 -3.20 10.69 33.11
CA GLY A 311 -2.32 11.81 32.82
C GLY A 311 -1.02 11.80 33.60
N VAL A 312 -0.34 12.95 33.54
CA VAL A 312 0.85 13.21 34.33
C VAL A 312 0.50 14.04 35.56
N GLU A 313 1.32 13.91 36.60
CA GLU A 313 1.29 14.79 37.77
C GLU A 313 1.89 16.15 37.44
N LYS A 314 1.36 17.23 38.05
CA LYS A 314 1.73 18.61 37.72
C LYS A 314 3.16 18.95 38.12
N GLU A 315 3.59 18.45 39.27
CA GLU A 315 4.87 18.77 39.90
C GLU A 315 6.02 18.07 39.16
N THR A 316 5.80 16.83 38.73
CA THR A 316 6.85 15.99 38.14
C THR A 316 6.77 15.89 36.63
N GLY A 317 5.61 16.17 36.01
CA GLY A 317 5.37 15.95 34.59
C GLY A 317 5.47 14.49 34.16
N ARG A 318 5.39 13.55 35.12
CA ARG A 318 5.46 12.09 34.91
C ARG A 318 4.09 11.47 35.08
N ILE A 319 3.84 10.35 34.40
CA ILE A 319 2.58 9.59 34.55
C ILE A 319 2.36 9.26 36.03
N ASN A 320 1.16 9.58 36.52
CA ASN A 320 0.73 9.16 37.85
C ASN A 320 0.07 7.78 37.75
N TYR A 321 0.83 6.72 38.02
CA TYR A 321 0.35 5.35 37.89
C TYR A 321 -0.72 4.98 38.92
N ASP A 322 -0.70 5.59 40.11
CA ASP A 322 -1.72 5.34 41.14
C ASP A 322 -3.04 6.03 40.80
N ASP A 323 -2.98 7.22 40.22
CA ASP A 323 -4.16 7.90 39.66
C ASP A 323 -4.72 7.12 38.46
N ALA A 324 -3.85 6.63 37.56
CA ALA A 324 -4.26 5.75 36.47
C ALA A 324 -4.96 4.47 36.98
N ALA A 325 -4.46 3.86 38.06
CA ALA A 325 -5.07 2.70 38.70
C ALA A 325 -6.45 3.03 39.29
N LYS A 326 -6.57 4.14 40.02
CA LYS A 326 -7.85 4.62 40.58
C LYS A 326 -8.86 4.92 39.48
N GLN A 327 -8.43 5.57 38.40
CA GLN A 327 -9.29 5.90 37.27
C GLN A 327 -9.76 4.64 36.54
N ALA A 328 -8.87 3.65 36.35
CA ALA A 328 -9.25 2.36 35.79
C ALA A 328 -10.32 1.67 36.65
N GLU A 329 -10.15 1.66 37.97
CA GLU A 329 -11.11 1.04 38.89
C GLU A 329 -12.46 1.75 38.90
N ALA A 330 -12.46 3.09 38.88
CA ALA A 330 -13.69 3.88 38.86
C ALA A 330 -14.46 3.72 37.54
N GLU A 331 -13.75 3.68 36.41
CA GLU A 331 -14.37 3.73 35.09
C GLU A 331 -14.62 2.36 34.46
N ARG A 332 -13.89 1.33 34.92
CA ARG A 332 -13.91 -0.04 34.39
C ARG A 332 -13.80 -0.10 32.86
N PRO A 333 -12.76 0.50 32.24
CA PRO A 333 -12.63 0.50 30.79
C PRO A 333 -12.48 -0.93 30.25
N LYS A 334 -12.96 -1.17 29.02
CA LYS A 334 -12.75 -2.44 28.33
C LYS A 334 -11.32 -2.58 27.80
N MET A 335 -10.66 -1.46 27.52
CA MET A 335 -9.28 -1.40 27.07
C MET A 335 -8.54 -0.20 27.66
N ILE A 336 -7.30 -0.44 28.09
CA ILE A 336 -6.34 0.61 28.46
C ILE A 336 -5.33 0.74 27.32
N VAL A 337 -5.13 1.97 26.86
CA VAL A 337 -4.24 2.32 25.75
C VAL A 337 -3.04 3.08 26.30
N VAL A 338 -1.86 2.50 26.13
CA VAL A 338 -0.59 3.02 26.61
C VAL A 338 0.27 3.48 25.44
N GLY A 339 0.88 4.65 25.54
CA GLY A 339 1.67 5.24 24.47
C GLY A 339 1.41 6.72 24.35
N ALA A 340 2.35 7.45 23.78
CA ALA A 340 2.33 8.89 23.76
C ALA A 340 2.95 9.47 22.48
N SER A 341 2.49 10.67 22.12
CA SER A 341 3.11 11.51 21.10
C SER A 341 4.09 12.51 21.69
N ALA A 342 3.90 12.94 22.93
CA ALA A 342 4.71 13.97 23.57
C ALA A 342 4.96 13.66 25.05
N TYR A 343 5.57 12.51 25.32
CA TYR A 343 6.03 12.11 26.65
C TYR A 343 7.50 11.66 26.54
N SER A 344 8.38 12.23 27.36
CA SER A 344 9.83 12.10 27.24
C SER A 344 10.45 11.08 28.19
N ARG A 345 9.63 10.29 28.90
CA ARG A 345 10.08 9.33 29.91
C ARG A 345 9.74 7.89 29.56
N THR A 346 10.47 6.97 30.16
CA THR A 346 10.30 5.54 29.99
C THR A 346 8.93 5.14 30.55
N LEU A 347 8.23 4.31 29.78
CA LEU A 347 6.92 3.78 30.15
C LEU A 347 7.07 2.48 30.94
N ASP A 348 6.37 2.39 32.07
CA ASP A 348 6.29 1.17 32.88
C ASP A 348 5.14 0.29 32.40
N PHE A 349 5.46 -0.61 31.45
CA PHE A 349 4.46 -1.50 30.86
C PHE A 349 3.99 -2.61 31.81
N GLU A 350 4.83 -3.02 32.76
CA GLU A 350 4.48 -4.00 33.79
C GLU A 350 3.42 -3.41 34.71
N ARG A 351 3.63 -2.18 35.19
CA ARG A 351 2.64 -1.47 36.01
C ARG A 351 1.31 -1.29 35.29
N PHE A 352 1.31 -0.98 33.99
CA PHE A 352 0.07 -0.92 33.22
C PHE A 352 -0.61 -2.27 33.02
N ARG A 353 0.14 -3.38 32.97
CA ARG A 353 -0.43 -4.73 32.96
C ARG A 353 -1.16 -5.03 34.26
N GLU A 354 -0.55 -4.73 35.40
CA GLU A 354 -1.19 -4.88 36.71
C GLU A 354 -2.51 -4.11 36.79
N ILE A 355 -2.51 -2.86 36.33
CA ILE A 355 -3.72 -2.01 36.29
C ILE A 355 -4.77 -2.61 35.36
N ALA A 356 -4.38 -3.08 34.18
CA ALA A 356 -5.32 -3.72 33.25
C ALA A 356 -5.91 -5.02 33.83
N ASP A 357 -5.11 -5.82 34.53
CA ASP A 357 -5.56 -7.06 35.19
C ASP A 357 -6.51 -6.83 36.35
N SER A 358 -6.24 -5.85 37.22
CA SER A 358 -7.15 -5.50 38.33
C SER A 358 -8.54 -5.13 37.83
N VAL A 359 -8.57 -4.64 36.58
CA VAL A 359 -9.73 -4.08 35.94
C VAL A 359 -10.35 -4.98 34.85
N GLY A 360 -9.73 -6.14 34.56
CA GLY A 360 -10.17 -7.06 33.52
C GLY A 360 -10.19 -6.44 32.12
N ALA A 361 -9.35 -5.43 31.87
CA ALA A 361 -9.23 -4.74 30.59
C ALA A 361 -8.17 -5.39 29.70
N TYR A 362 -8.35 -5.23 28.38
CA TYR A 362 -7.25 -5.45 27.43
C TYR A 362 -6.19 -4.35 27.60
N LEU A 363 -4.92 -4.74 27.50
CA LEU A 363 -3.81 -3.79 27.42
C LEU A 363 -3.35 -3.65 25.96
N MET A 364 -3.50 -2.45 25.40
CA MET A 364 -2.96 -2.09 24.11
C MET A 364 -1.83 -1.08 24.27
N VAL A 365 -0.66 -1.34 23.70
CA VAL A 365 0.46 -0.40 23.67
C VAL A 365 0.67 0.14 22.26
N ASP A 366 0.48 1.44 22.05
CA ASP A 366 0.87 2.16 20.84
C ASP A 366 2.31 2.68 20.98
N MET A 367 3.27 1.90 20.49
CA MET A 367 4.69 2.22 20.58
C MET A 367 5.21 3.08 19.41
N ALA A 368 4.32 3.71 18.62
CA ALA A 368 4.65 4.41 17.37
C ALA A 368 5.92 5.26 17.40
N HIS A 369 6.11 6.04 18.46
CA HIS A 369 7.25 6.94 18.63
C HIS A 369 8.53 6.24 19.08
N ILE A 370 8.43 5.19 19.88
CA ILE A 370 9.56 4.49 20.51
C ILE A 370 9.88 3.14 19.86
N ALA A 371 9.16 2.74 18.80
CA ALA A 371 9.28 1.41 18.19
C ALA A 371 10.71 1.05 17.79
N GLY A 372 11.45 2.02 17.28
CA GLY A 372 12.86 1.81 16.97
C GLY A 372 13.74 1.68 18.21
N LEU A 373 13.46 2.40 19.29
CA LEU A 373 14.18 2.30 20.56
C LEU A 373 13.93 0.94 21.23
N VAL A 374 12.69 0.45 21.15
CA VAL A 374 12.30 -0.90 21.57
C VAL A 374 13.06 -1.96 20.76
N ALA A 375 13.07 -1.83 19.43
CA ALA A 375 13.81 -2.74 18.54
C ALA A 375 15.31 -2.82 18.89
N ALA A 376 15.92 -1.71 19.28
CA ALA A 376 17.32 -1.64 19.69
C ALA A 376 17.57 -1.91 21.18
N LYS A 377 16.53 -2.28 21.95
CA LYS A 377 16.61 -2.56 23.40
C LYS A 377 17.14 -1.39 24.24
N VAL A 378 16.95 -0.15 23.77
CA VAL A 378 17.25 1.08 24.55
C VAL A 378 16.00 1.68 25.18
N HIS A 379 14.86 1.01 25.02
CA HIS A 379 13.61 1.24 25.76
C HIS A 379 13.01 -0.14 26.09
N PRO A 380 12.33 -0.33 27.25
CA PRO A 380 11.63 -1.57 27.58
C PRO A 380 10.69 -2.05 26.47
N SER A 381 10.57 -3.37 26.30
CA SER A 381 9.63 -3.97 25.36
C SER A 381 8.23 -4.09 25.97
N PRO A 382 7.16 -3.67 25.26
CA PRO A 382 5.80 -3.88 25.71
C PRO A 382 5.25 -5.28 25.41
N VAL A 383 5.90 -6.04 24.53
CA VAL A 383 5.39 -7.33 24.02
C VAL A 383 5.08 -8.37 25.11
N PRO A 384 5.90 -8.51 26.19
CA PRO A 384 5.58 -9.46 27.27
C PRO A 384 4.31 -9.12 28.06
N TYR A 385 3.91 -7.84 28.08
CA TYR A 385 2.86 -7.32 28.95
C TYR A 385 1.56 -7.06 28.19
N ALA A 386 1.65 -6.55 26.97
CA ALA A 386 0.50 -6.12 26.19
C ALA A 386 -0.24 -7.29 25.54
N ASP A 387 -1.55 -7.16 25.42
CA ASP A 387 -2.37 -8.06 24.58
C ASP A 387 -2.20 -7.70 23.09
N PHE A 388 -2.06 -6.40 22.83
CA PHE A 388 -1.84 -5.82 21.51
C PHE A 388 -0.74 -4.76 21.56
N VAL A 389 0.14 -4.76 20.57
CA VAL A 389 1.09 -3.67 20.34
C VAL A 389 0.84 -3.12 18.94
N THR A 390 0.58 -1.83 18.83
CA THR A 390 0.50 -1.14 17.54
C THR A 390 1.66 -0.20 17.37
N THR A 391 2.02 0.07 16.12
CA THR A 391 3.04 1.07 15.83
C THR A 391 2.94 1.59 14.41
N THR A 392 3.49 2.79 14.22
CA THR A 392 3.94 3.25 12.91
C THR A 392 5.30 2.68 12.52
N THR A 393 5.60 2.65 11.23
CA THR A 393 6.91 2.19 10.73
C THR A 393 7.92 3.30 10.41
N HIS A 394 7.51 4.58 10.41
CA HIS A 394 8.30 5.69 9.83
C HIS A 394 9.04 6.61 10.81
N LYS A 395 8.77 6.52 12.12
CA LYS A 395 9.37 7.41 13.12
C LYS A 395 10.79 6.94 13.47
N THR A 396 11.03 6.60 14.73
CA THR A 396 12.31 6.02 15.17
C THR A 396 12.64 4.69 14.49
N LEU A 397 11.65 3.95 13.98
CA LEU A 397 11.87 2.72 13.22
C LEU A 397 12.40 2.96 11.79
N ARG A 398 12.39 4.21 11.31
CA ARG A 398 13.01 4.66 10.05
C ARG A 398 12.62 3.88 8.78
N GLY A 399 11.42 3.33 8.76
CA GLY A 399 10.83 2.67 7.59
C GLY A 399 9.86 3.57 6.81
N PRO A 400 9.13 3.00 5.84
CA PRO A 400 8.16 3.76 5.06
C PRO A 400 6.97 4.20 5.92
N ARG A 401 6.16 5.15 5.43
CA ARG A 401 4.86 5.46 6.06
C ARG A 401 3.95 4.23 6.01
N GLY A 402 3.39 3.86 7.15
CA GLY A 402 2.71 2.58 7.36
C GLY A 402 2.44 2.31 8.84
N GLY A 403 1.65 1.29 9.13
CA GLY A 403 1.46 0.74 10.48
C GLY A 403 1.67 -0.77 10.54
N MET A 404 1.80 -1.31 11.75
CA MET A 404 1.73 -2.75 12.00
C MET A 404 1.08 -3.02 13.35
N ILE A 405 0.52 -4.21 13.49
CA ILE A 405 -0.10 -4.72 14.70
C ILE A 405 0.64 -6.00 15.10
N LEU A 406 1.05 -6.09 16.35
CA LEU A 406 1.61 -7.28 16.97
C LEU A 406 0.62 -7.72 18.06
N CYS A 407 0.42 -9.02 18.23
CA CYS A 407 -0.48 -9.54 19.27
C CYS A 407 -0.12 -10.97 19.65
N LYS A 408 -0.70 -11.42 20.77
CA LYS A 408 -0.71 -12.83 21.16
C LYS A 408 -1.48 -13.65 20.13
N GLU A 409 -1.10 -14.91 19.93
CA GLU A 409 -1.64 -15.80 18.90
C GLU A 409 -3.17 -15.94 18.98
N GLN A 410 -3.72 -15.96 20.21
CA GLN A 410 -5.17 -16.06 20.43
C GLN A 410 -5.98 -14.93 19.77
N PHE A 411 -5.36 -13.78 19.49
CA PHE A 411 -6.01 -12.63 18.86
C PHE A 411 -5.75 -12.53 17.35
N ALA A 412 -4.83 -13.32 16.80
CA ALA A 412 -4.34 -13.20 15.42
C ALA A 412 -5.47 -13.15 14.39
N LYS A 413 -6.39 -14.13 14.45
CA LYS A 413 -7.52 -14.22 13.53
C LYS A 413 -8.46 -13.02 13.62
N GLY A 414 -8.67 -12.47 14.82
CA GLY A 414 -9.52 -11.31 15.04
C GLY A 414 -8.90 -10.05 14.44
N VAL A 415 -7.62 -9.81 14.72
CA VAL A 415 -6.85 -8.69 14.16
C VAL A 415 -6.83 -8.76 12.63
N ASP A 416 -6.47 -9.91 12.07
CA ASP A 416 -6.37 -10.08 10.62
C ASP A 416 -7.72 -9.83 9.94
N LYS A 417 -8.81 -10.39 10.48
CA LYS A 417 -10.16 -10.17 9.94
C LYS A 417 -10.59 -8.72 10.03
N SER A 418 -10.24 -8.02 11.11
CA SER A 418 -10.57 -6.61 11.30
C SER A 418 -9.79 -5.71 10.35
N VAL A 419 -8.51 -6.00 10.08
CA VAL A 419 -7.74 -5.26 9.07
C VAL A 419 -8.31 -5.53 7.68
N PHE A 420 -8.42 -6.80 7.28
CA PHE A 420 -9.03 -7.22 6.02
C PHE A 420 -9.90 -8.48 6.24
N PRO A 421 -11.17 -8.48 5.83
CA PRO A 421 -11.86 -7.49 4.99
C PRO A 421 -12.54 -6.34 5.77
N GLY A 422 -12.22 -6.15 7.06
CA GLY A 422 -12.93 -5.19 7.91
C GLY A 422 -12.77 -3.72 7.50
N ILE A 423 -11.60 -3.13 7.72
CA ILE A 423 -11.39 -1.66 7.58
C ILE A 423 -10.55 -1.26 6.37
N GLN A 424 -9.94 -2.22 5.65
CA GLN A 424 -9.13 -2.00 4.46
C GLN A 424 -9.56 -2.94 3.32
N GLY A 425 -9.22 -2.55 2.08
CA GLY A 425 -9.24 -3.42 0.90
C GLY A 425 -7.84 -3.99 0.63
N GLY A 426 -7.37 -3.93 -0.63
CA GLY A 426 -6.05 -4.42 -1.04
C GLY A 426 -4.86 -3.82 -0.27
N PRO A 427 -3.90 -4.64 0.22
CA PRO A 427 -2.72 -4.16 0.92
C PRO A 427 -1.77 -3.40 -0.04
N LEU A 428 -1.10 -2.37 0.48
CA LEU A 428 -0.10 -1.60 -0.26
C LEU A 428 1.23 -2.38 -0.37
N MET A 429 1.35 -3.26 -1.35
CA MET A 429 2.49 -4.20 -1.45
C MET A 429 3.86 -3.50 -1.60
N HIS A 430 3.92 -2.35 -2.26
CA HIS A 430 5.13 -1.52 -2.35
C HIS A 430 5.56 -0.97 -0.98
N VAL A 431 4.60 -0.58 -0.13
CA VAL A 431 4.87 -0.18 1.25
C VAL A 431 5.30 -1.38 2.10
N ILE A 432 4.66 -2.54 1.95
CA ILE A 432 5.05 -3.77 2.68
C ILE A 432 6.47 -4.21 2.28
N ALA A 433 6.84 -4.09 1.00
CA ALA A 433 8.21 -4.33 0.55
C ALA A 433 9.21 -3.38 1.21
N ALA A 434 8.89 -2.08 1.25
CA ALA A 434 9.70 -1.08 1.92
C ALA A 434 9.79 -1.33 3.44
N LYS A 435 8.72 -1.81 4.09
CA LYS A 435 8.74 -2.26 5.49
C LYS A 435 9.70 -3.44 5.67
N ALA A 436 9.65 -4.44 4.78
CA ALA A 436 10.55 -5.58 4.84
C ALA A 436 12.02 -5.14 4.79
N VAL A 437 12.38 -4.18 3.92
CA VAL A 437 13.73 -3.61 3.84
C VAL A 437 14.10 -2.89 5.14
N ALA A 438 13.25 -1.99 5.62
CA ALA A 438 13.49 -1.26 6.86
C ALA A 438 13.63 -2.19 8.08
N PHE A 439 12.86 -3.28 8.15
CA PHE A 439 12.99 -4.27 9.22
C PHE A 439 14.30 -5.05 9.12
N LYS A 440 14.81 -5.31 7.91
CA LYS A 440 16.15 -5.87 7.75
C LYS A 440 17.23 -4.91 8.27
N GLU A 441 17.09 -3.62 8.02
CA GLU A 441 17.99 -2.61 8.59
C GLU A 441 17.88 -2.58 10.12
N ALA A 442 16.67 -2.66 10.66
CA ALA A 442 16.43 -2.67 12.10
C ALA A 442 17.04 -3.86 12.85
N LEU A 443 17.27 -4.99 12.14
CA LEU A 443 17.99 -6.16 12.67
C LEU A 443 19.52 -5.98 12.71
N SER A 444 20.07 -4.90 12.14
CA SER A 444 21.52 -4.68 12.10
C SER A 444 22.07 -4.02 13.37
N GLU A 445 23.34 -4.28 13.69
CA GLU A 445 24.03 -3.58 14.78
C GLU A 445 24.16 -2.08 14.55
N ASP A 446 24.29 -1.64 13.29
CA ASP A 446 24.32 -0.22 12.94
C ASP A 446 23.04 0.49 13.36
N PHE A 447 21.90 -0.18 13.21
CA PHE A 447 20.64 0.36 13.70
C PHE A 447 20.63 0.45 15.23
N VAL A 448 21.15 -0.55 15.95
CA VAL A 448 21.26 -0.48 17.42
C VAL A 448 22.13 0.71 17.85
N ARG A 449 23.31 0.90 17.23
CA ARG A 449 24.19 2.05 17.49
C ARG A 449 23.50 3.38 17.17
N TYR A 450 22.76 3.44 16.08
CA TYR A 450 21.96 4.61 15.70
C TYR A 450 20.94 4.97 16.78
N GLN A 451 20.18 4.01 17.32
CA GLN A 451 19.19 4.29 18.37
C GLN A 451 19.80 4.69 19.70
N GLN A 452 20.95 4.12 20.07
CA GLN A 452 21.72 4.58 21.23
C GLN A 452 22.15 6.04 21.04
N GLN A 453 22.59 6.41 19.83
CA GLN A 453 22.96 7.79 19.53
C GLN A 453 21.76 8.74 19.57
N ILE A 454 20.55 8.31 19.15
CA ILE A 454 19.34 9.13 19.27
C ILE A 454 19.12 9.56 20.72
N VAL A 455 19.17 8.60 21.66
CA VAL A 455 18.92 8.85 23.09
C VAL A 455 20.00 9.76 23.68
N LYS A 456 21.28 9.52 23.35
CA LYS A 456 22.40 10.39 23.76
C LYS A 456 22.24 11.82 23.25
N ASN A 457 21.89 11.97 21.97
CA ASN A 457 21.64 13.28 21.37
C ASN A 457 20.44 13.97 22.04
N ALA A 458 19.36 13.25 22.33
CA ALA A 458 18.20 13.82 22.98
C ALA A 458 18.52 14.31 24.40
N ALA A 459 19.30 13.53 25.17
CA ALA A 459 19.79 13.94 26.48
C ALA A 459 20.69 15.19 26.39
N ALA A 460 21.68 15.19 25.49
CA ALA A 460 22.59 16.33 25.31
C ALA A 460 21.85 17.62 24.90
N LEU A 461 20.85 17.53 24.02
CA LEU A 461 20.02 18.67 23.63
C LEU A 461 19.20 19.19 24.82
N ALA A 462 18.55 18.29 25.57
CA ALA A 462 17.77 18.66 26.75
C ALA A 462 18.63 19.33 27.83
N GLU A 463 19.78 18.74 28.17
CA GLU A 463 20.73 19.30 29.13
C GLU A 463 21.26 20.67 28.70
N SER A 464 21.59 20.82 27.42
CA SER A 464 22.04 22.09 26.85
C SER A 464 20.96 23.17 26.93
N LEU A 465 19.70 22.84 26.67
CA LEU A 465 18.58 23.78 26.82
C LEU A 465 18.32 24.14 28.30
N ILE A 466 18.38 23.16 29.21
CA ILE A 466 18.26 23.40 30.66
C ILE A 466 19.34 24.37 31.14
N SER A 467 20.60 24.16 30.74
CA SER A 467 21.71 25.07 31.10
C SER A 467 21.53 26.51 30.59
N LYS A 468 20.68 26.72 29.58
CA LYS A 468 20.33 28.03 29.02
C LYS A 468 19.09 28.65 29.67
N GLY A 469 18.49 27.97 30.66
CA GLY A 469 17.34 28.44 31.41
C GLY A 469 15.98 28.07 30.81
N TYR A 470 15.92 27.08 29.91
CA TYR A 470 14.64 26.54 29.43
C TYR A 470 14.16 25.41 30.33
N GLN A 471 12.86 25.36 30.58
CA GLN A 471 12.24 24.25 31.30
C GLN A 471 11.92 23.11 30.35
N ILE A 472 12.42 21.91 30.65
CA ILE A 472 12.02 20.68 29.96
C ILE A 472 10.98 19.97 30.82
N VAL A 473 9.81 19.70 30.24
CA VAL A 473 8.74 18.95 30.93
C VAL A 473 9.32 17.62 31.41
N SER A 474 9.03 17.26 32.66
CA SER A 474 9.59 16.13 33.40
C SER A 474 11.08 16.20 33.75
N GLY A 475 11.76 17.32 33.48
CA GLY A 475 13.15 17.61 33.85
C GLY A 475 14.22 17.02 32.91
N GLY A 476 13.86 16.62 31.68
CA GLY A 476 14.76 15.99 30.73
C GLY A 476 14.09 14.90 29.89
N THR A 477 14.89 13.95 29.37
CA THR A 477 14.41 12.85 28.54
C THR A 477 15.22 11.57 28.72
N ASP A 478 14.59 10.43 28.52
CA ASP A 478 15.23 9.11 28.35
C ASP A 478 14.82 8.45 27.01
N THR A 479 14.22 9.24 26.12
CA THR A 479 13.70 8.80 24.81
C THR A 479 14.35 9.61 23.67
N HIS A 480 13.71 9.63 22.50
CA HIS A 480 14.14 10.39 21.32
C HIS A 480 13.60 11.82 21.24
N LEU A 481 12.78 12.24 22.21
CA LEU A 481 12.10 13.54 22.20
C LEU A 481 12.13 14.25 23.55
N MET A 482 11.84 15.55 23.53
CA MET A 482 11.59 16.37 24.71
C MET A 482 10.52 17.43 24.42
N LEU A 483 9.91 17.93 25.49
CA LEU A 483 8.92 18.99 25.43
C LEU A 483 9.46 20.20 26.20
N VAL A 484 9.68 21.30 25.51
CA VAL A 484 10.20 22.55 26.06
C VAL A 484 9.03 23.44 26.43
N ASP A 485 8.93 23.84 27.69
CA ASP A 485 7.97 24.84 28.15
C ASP A 485 8.58 26.24 27.99
N LEU A 486 7.85 27.11 27.29
CA LEU A 486 8.26 28.48 26.96
C LEU A 486 7.51 29.54 27.78
N THR A 487 6.73 29.11 28.78
CA THR A 487 5.90 29.99 29.61
C THR A 487 6.76 31.03 30.33
N GLU A 488 7.89 30.63 30.92
CA GLU A 488 8.80 31.54 31.65
C GLU A 488 9.46 32.56 30.73
N GLN A 489 9.69 32.21 29.46
CA GLN A 489 10.23 33.13 28.45
C GLN A 489 9.16 34.08 27.89
N GLY A 490 7.88 33.87 28.23
CA GLY A 490 6.77 34.67 27.72
C GLY A 490 6.56 34.50 26.22
N ILE A 491 6.96 33.35 25.65
CA ILE A 491 6.87 33.05 24.21
C ILE A 491 5.77 32.01 24.00
N THR A 492 4.93 32.18 22.98
CA THR A 492 3.98 31.13 22.57
C THR A 492 4.66 30.05 21.74
N GLY A 493 4.14 28.83 21.80
CA GLY A 493 4.63 27.74 20.94
C GLY A 493 4.55 28.13 19.47
N LYS A 494 3.50 28.85 19.06
CA LYS A 494 3.34 29.40 17.71
C LYS A 494 4.45 30.39 17.32
N GLU A 495 4.76 31.38 18.16
CA GLU A 495 5.84 32.35 17.87
C GLU A 495 7.20 31.66 17.77
N ALA A 496 7.46 30.68 18.63
CA ALA A 496 8.70 29.90 18.58
C ALA A 496 8.81 29.09 17.30
N ASP A 497 7.75 28.38 16.92
CA ASP A 497 7.64 27.59 15.68
C ASP A 497 7.94 28.44 14.44
N GLU A 498 7.28 29.60 14.31
CA GLU A 498 7.45 30.52 13.18
C GLU A 498 8.86 31.13 13.10
N ALA A 499 9.42 31.57 14.23
CA ALA A 499 10.74 32.19 14.28
C ALA A 499 11.86 31.17 14.01
N LEU A 500 11.77 29.97 14.60
CA LEU A 500 12.72 28.89 14.38
C LEU A 500 12.69 28.41 12.93
N ASP A 501 11.50 28.22 12.34
CA ASP A 501 11.42 27.77 10.94
C ASP A 501 11.99 28.80 9.96
N THR A 502 11.78 30.10 10.23
CA THR A 502 12.40 31.21 9.49
C THR A 502 13.93 31.17 9.59
N ALA A 503 14.46 30.84 10.77
CA ALA A 503 15.89 30.67 11.01
C ALA A 503 16.46 29.31 10.57
N GLY A 504 15.70 28.50 9.82
CA GLY A 504 16.16 27.22 9.28
C GLY A 504 16.12 26.04 10.26
N ILE A 505 15.39 26.16 11.37
CA ILE A 505 15.20 25.12 12.39
C ILE A 505 13.72 24.73 12.43
N THR A 506 13.35 23.58 11.86
CA THR A 506 11.96 23.14 11.81
C THR A 506 11.60 22.36 13.08
N VAL A 507 10.62 22.86 13.82
CA VAL A 507 10.09 22.28 15.07
C VAL A 507 8.58 22.15 14.98
N ASN A 508 7.92 21.64 16.03
CA ASN A 508 6.46 21.76 16.13
C ASN A 508 6.08 22.44 17.44
N LYS A 509 5.18 23.44 17.37
CA LYS A 509 4.47 23.88 18.58
C LYS A 509 3.73 22.71 19.21
N ASN A 510 3.64 22.71 20.53
CA ASN A 510 2.99 21.65 21.28
C ASN A 510 2.44 22.20 22.59
N ALA A 511 1.25 21.74 23.00
CA ALA A 511 0.76 22.03 24.34
C ALA A 511 1.67 21.38 25.38
N VAL A 512 1.82 22.00 26.54
CA VAL A 512 2.45 21.40 27.72
C VAL A 512 1.38 20.84 28.66
N PRO A 513 1.68 19.88 29.56
CA PRO A 513 0.72 19.46 30.56
C PRO A 513 0.19 20.66 31.35
N PHE A 514 -1.13 20.70 31.59
CA PHE A 514 -1.80 21.82 32.27
C PHE A 514 -1.65 23.20 31.57
N ASP A 515 -1.48 23.20 30.25
CA ASP A 515 -1.37 24.42 29.44
C ASP A 515 -2.54 25.39 29.70
N GLN A 516 -2.22 26.63 30.07
CA GLN A 516 -3.21 27.69 30.26
C GLN A 516 -3.59 28.38 28.94
N ARG A 517 -2.81 28.15 27.88
CA ARG A 517 -3.06 28.74 26.56
C ARG A 517 -3.90 27.79 25.70
N PRO A 518 -4.72 28.33 24.78
CA PRO A 518 -5.47 27.50 23.86
C PRO A 518 -4.52 26.78 22.88
N PRO A 519 -4.91 25.60 22.35
CA PRO A 519 -4.06 24.77 21.48
C PRO A 519 -3.49 25.48 20.24
N VAL A 520 -4.17 26.52 19.73
CA VAL A 520 -3.70 27.30 18.57
C VAL A 520 -2.43 28.11 18.87
N HIS A 521 -2.24 28.51 20.12
CA HIS A 521 -1.05 29.24 20.56
C HIS A 521 -0.04 28.28 21.21
N ALA A 522 -0.53 27.43 22.12
CA ALA A 522 0.27 26.54 22.97
C ALA A 522 1.37 27.26 23.78
N SER A 523 1.88 26.60 24.81
CA SER A 523 2.95 27.15 25.65
C SER A 523 4.31 26.50 25.44
N GLY A 524 4.43 25.51 24.55
CA GLY A 524 5.70 24.83 24.32
C GLY A 524 5.99 24.46 22.86
N ILE A 525 7.17 23.88 22.68
CA ILE A 525 7.62 23.25 21.45
C ILE A 525 8.11 21.83 21.75
N ARG A 526 7.87 20.90 20.83
CA ARG A 526 8.37 19.53 20.95
C ARG A 526 9.53 19.34 19.99
N LEU A 527 10.64 18.84 20.52
CA LEU A 527 11.87 18.58 19.78
C LEU A 527 12.17 17.09 19.80
N GLY A 528 12.72 16.57 18.71
CA GLY A 528 13.24 15.20 18.66
C GLY A 528 14.47 15.08 17.78
N THR A 529 15.32 14.12 18.12
CA THR A 529 16.64 13.91 17.50
C THR A 529 16.75 12.85 16.40
N PRO A 530 15.70 12.09 15.95
CA PRO A 530 15.90 11.05 14.94
C PRO A 530 16.53 11.51 13.63
N ILE A 531 16.08 12.64 13.04
CA ILE A 531 16.60 13.13 11.75
C ILE A 531 18.04 13.58 11.87
N VAL A 532 18.35 14.47 12.82
CA VAL A 532 19.72 14.98 13.01
C VAL A 532 20.70 13.85 13.30
N THR A 533 20.26 12.82 14.02
CA THR A 533 21.06 11.62 14.26
C THR A 533 21.25 10.79 12.99
N THR A 534 20.22 10.66 12.14
CA THR A 534 20.32 9.97 10.83
C THR A 534 21.35 10.66 9.92
N ARG A 535 21.48 11.99 9.99
CA ARG A 535 22.53 12.76 9.29
C ARG A 535 23.95 12.52 9.82
N GLY A 536 24.07 11.90 10.99
CA GLY A 536 25.35 11.63 11.66
C GLY A 536 25.77 12.66 12.70
N MET A 537 24.90 13.61 13.06
CA MET A 537 25.17 14.56 14.15
C MET A 537 25.22 13.85 15.51
N LYS A 538 26.06 14.37 16.40
CA LYS A 538 26.32 13.83 17.74
C LYS A 538 26.08 14.88 18.82
N GLU A 539 26.46 14.57 20.06
CA GLU A 539 26.23 15.38 21.25
C GLU A 539 26.79 16.81 21.13
N SER A 540 27.94 16.98 20.47
CA SER A 540 28.55 18.29 20.20
C SER A 540 27.63 19.18 19.36
N GLU A 541 27.06 18.62 18.29
CA GLU A 541 26.13 19.34 17.43
C GLU A 541 24.82 19.65 18.16
N MET A 542 24.38 18.82 19.12
CA MET A 542 23.19 19.13 19.93
C MET A 542 23.39 20.37 20.80
N THR A 543 24.61 20.57 21.30
CA THR A 543 24.99 21.78 22.05
C THR A 543 25.02 23.03 21.15
N GLU A 544 25.50 22.87 19.92
CA GLU A 544 25.47 23.91 18.87
C GLU A 544 24.01 24.27 18.54
N ILE A 545 23.15 23.28 18.28
CA ILE A 545 21.72 23.44 18.00
C ILE A 545 21.00 24.14 19.15
N ALA A 546 21.25 23.76 20.40
CA ALA A 546 20.66 24.42 21.56
C ALA A 546 21.03 25.91 21.62
N SER A 547 22.25 26.27 21.19
CA SER A 547 22.70 27.67 21.15
C SER A 547 22.03 28.46 20.03
N LEU A 548 21.79 27.84 18.87
CA LEU A 548 21.02 28.45 17.79
C LEU A 548 19.56 28.67 18.18
N ILE A 549 18.92 27.67 18.81
CA ILE A 549 17.55 27.78 19.34
C ILE A 549 17.45 28.95 20.32
N ASP A 550 18.37 29.04 21.29
CA ASP A 550 18.36 30.12 22.28
C ASP A 550 18.52 31.51 21.66
N THR A 551 19.43 31.63 20.68
CA THR A 551 19.65 32.86 19.93
C THR A 551 18.37 33.32 19.22
N VAL A 552 17.68 32.37 18.56
CA VAL A 552 16.43 32.66 17.85
C VAL A 552 15.33 33.06 18.82
N LEU A 553 15.10 32.32 19.90
CA LEU A 553 13.98 32.59 20.82
C LEU A 553 14.13 33.95 21.52
N LYS A 554 15.35 34.33 21.90
CA LYS A 554 15.65 35.66 22.48
C LYS A 554 15.47 36.80 21.49
N ASN A 555 15.74 36.57 20.19
CA ASN A 555 15.72 37.58 19.13
C ASN A 555 14.65 37.32 18.06
N ARG A 556 13.54 36.67 18.43
CA ARG A 556 12.54 36.13 17.49
C ARG A 556 11.87 37.14 16.55
N LYS A 557 12.05 38.44 16.78
CA LYS A 557 11.51 39.54 15.97
C LYS A 557 12.59 40.27 15.14
N ASP A 558 13.85 39.89 15.29
CA ASP A 558 14.99 40.51 14.61
C ASP A 558 15.35 39.72 13.35
N ALA A 559 14.96 40.24 12.19
CA ALA A 559 15.15 39.57 10.90
C ALA A 559 16.62 39.33 10.55
N ASP A 560 17.54 40.19 11.00
CA ASP A 560 18.97 40.04 10.70
C ASP A 560 19.56 38.90 11.52
N VAL A 561 19.19 38.77 12.80
CA VAL A 561 19.59 37.63 13.63
C VAL A 561 19.02 36.32 13.09
N LEU A 562 17.75 36.28 12.67
CA LEU A 562 17.15 35.07 12.09
C LEU A 562 17.88 34.63 10.81
N LYS A 563 18.26 35.58 9.96
CA LYS A 563 19.02 35.30 8.73
C LYS A 563 20.45 34.83 9.01
N GLN A 564 21.09 35.38 10.04
CA GLN A 564 22.40 34.91 10.50
C GLN A 564 22.31 33.46 10.99
N VAL A 565 21.32 33.14 11.84
CA VAL A 565 21.12 31.77 12.33
C VAL A 565 20.76 30.83 11.19
N GLN A 566 19.96 31.25 10.21
CA GLN A 566 19.68 30.46 9.01
C GLN A 566 20.97 30.06 8.28
N THR A 567 21.91 31.01 8.11
CA THR A 567 23.20 30.72 7.48
C THR A 567 24.03 29.72 8.29
N GLN A 568 24.00 29.84 9.63
CA GLN A 568 24.67 28.90 10.53
C GLN A 568 24.05 27.50 10.49
N ALA A 569 22.71 27.43 10.49
CA ALA A 569 21.96 26.19 10.37
C ALA A 569 22.28 25.47 9.05
N GLU A 570 22.29 26.19 7.93
CA GLU A 570 22.70 25.64 6.63
C GLU A 570 24.15 25.16 6.62
N ALA A 571 25.06 25.89 7.26
CA ALA A 571 26.47 25.49 7.36
C ALA A 571 26.64 24.21 8.19
N LEU A 572 25.90 24.09 9.30
CA LEU A 572 25.86 22.86 10.10
C LEU A 572 25.32 21.69 9.28
N CYS A 573 24.20 21.90 8.59
CA CYS A 573 23.61 20.93 7.69
C CYS A 573 24.58 20.46 6.59
N LYS A 574 25.36 21.35 5.98
CA LYS A 574 26.36 21.02 4.95
C LYS A 574 27.50 20.13 5.46
N ARG A 575 27.82 20.17 6.75
CA ARG A 575 28.78 19.22 7.37
C ARG A 575 28.22 17.79 7.44
N PHE A 576 26.90 17.63 7.35
CA PHE A 576 26.16 16.38 7.53
C PHE A 576 25.06 16.22 6.45
N PRO A 577 25.40 16.05 5.16
CA PRO A 577 24.40 15.88 4.09
C PRO A 577 23.61 14.56 4.24
N PHE A 578 22.36 14.51 3.77
CA PHE A 578 21.57 13.27 3.76
C PHE A 578 22.07 12.25 2.74
N THR A 579 22.63 12.73 1.64
CA THR A 579 23.13 11.91 0.54
C THR A 579 24.57 11.48 0.82
N ARG A 580 24.78 10.16 0.87
CA ARG A 580 26.06 9.50 0.58
C ARG A 580 25.87 8.53 -0.57
#